data_AF-A4FPC3-F1
#
_entry.id   AF-A4FPC3-F1
#
_cell.length_a   1.000
_cell.length_b   1.000
_cell.length_c   1.000
_cell.angle_alpha   90.00
_cell.angle_beta   90.00
_cell.angle_gamma   90.00
#
_symmetry.space_group_name_H-M   'P 1'
#
loop_
_entity.id
_entity.type
_entity.pdbx_description
1 polymer ?
#
loop_
_entity_poly.entity_id
_entity_poly.type
_entity_poly.pdbx_seq_one_letter_code
_entity_poly.pdbx_strand_id
1 'polypeptide(L)'
;MILRAEFTTEPFEGEGEPPAHALAARDRLREAGLEPDFGPLGTSITADRETLLPALAAVVETVLDAGAHRITLQVTVDGAPVEES
;
A
#
# COMPACT_ATOMS: atom_id res chain seq x y z
N MET A 1 -5.85 1.18 -17.42
CA MET A 1 -6.73 1.71 -16.36
C MET A 1 -5.82 2.13 -15.25
N ILE A 2 -5.84 3.40 -14.87
CA ILE A 2 -5.06 3.88 -13.75
C ILE A 2 -5.82 3.58 -12.46
N LEU A 3 -5.12 2.99 -11.52
CA LEU A 3 -5.61 2.68 -10.18
C LEU A 3 -4.83 3.50 -9.17
N ARG A 4 -5.51 3.92 -8.11
CA ARG A 4 -4.88 4.40 -6.88
C ARG A 4 -5.11 3.37 -5.79
N ALA A 5 -4.06 3.05 -5.05
CA ALA A 5 -4.15 2.24 -3.85
C ALA A 5 -3.66 3.02 -2.64
N GLU A 6 -4.36 2.84 -1.53
CA GLU A 6 -4.04 3.44 -0.23
C GLU A 6 -4.17 2.34 0.82
N PHE A 7 -3.13 2.17 1.64
CA PHE A 7 -3.14 1.12 2.65
C PHE A 7 -2.33 1.47 3.89
N THR A 8 -2.69 0.80 4.99
CA THR A 8 -1.97 0.83 6.26
C THR A 8 -1.77 -0.60 6.77
N THR A 9 -0.76 -0.79 7.60
CA THR A 9 -0.43 -2.07 8.23
C THR A 9 -0.26 -1.86 9.73
N GLU A 10 -0.75 -2.81 10.53
CA GLU A 10 -0.69 -2.77 12.00
C GLU A 10 0.13 -3.96 12.54
N PRO A 11 0.81 -3.79 13.69
CA PRO A 11 0.66 -2.70 14.65
C PRO A 11 1.40 -1.40 14.27
N PHE A 12 0.81 -0.26 14.61
CA PHE A 12 1.45 1.05 14.50
C PHE A 12 1.49 1.72 15.87
N GLU A 13 2.69 1.97 16.39
CA GLU A 13 2.90 2.55 17.73
C GLU A 13 2.90 4.08 17.74
N GLY A 14 2.67 4.72 16.59
CA GLY A 14 2.63 6.18 16.48
C GLY A 14 3.99 6.77 16.12
N GLU A 15 4.61 7.46 17.07
CA GLU A 15 5.87 8.17 16.87
C GLU A 15 7.06 7.20 16.82
N GLY A 16 8.02 7.45 15.92
CA GLY A 16 9.27 6.70 15.85
C GLY A 16 9.59 6.20 14.45
N GLU A 17 10.43 5.17 14.39
CA GLU A 17 10.81 4.53 13.15
C GLU A 17 9.63 3.70 12.59
N PRO A 18 9.43 3.67 11.26
CA PRO A 18 8.37 2.86 10.68
C PRO A 18 8.57 1.38 11.01
N PRO A 19 7.50 0.64 11.35
CA PRO A 19 7.61 -0.79 11.68
C PRO A 19 8.09 -1.61 10.47
N ALA A 20 8.70 -2.75 10.74
CA ALA A 20 9.32 -3.61 9.72
C ALA A 20 8.35 -3.98 8.59
N HIS A 21 7.08 -4.26 8.90
CA HIS A 21 6.07 -4.58 7.89
C HIS A 21 5.74 -3.39 6.98
N ALA A 22 5.81 -2.15 7.47
CA ALA A 22 5.54 -0.96 6.66
C ALA A 22 6.71 -0.69 5.70
N LEU A 23 7.95 -0.87 6.18
CA LEU A 23 9.14 -0.81 5.33
C LEU A 23 9.11 -1.91 4.27
N ALA A 24 8.76 -3.14 4.65
CA ALA A 24 8.67 -4.27 3.72
C ALA A 24 7.62 -4.02 2.62
N ALA A 25 6.47 -3.42 2.95
CA ALA A 25 5.47 -3.03 1.97
C ALA A 25 6.03 -2.04 0.93
N ARG A 26 6.68 -0.98 1.40
CA ARG A 26 7.30 0.04 0.56
C ARG A 26 8.36 -0.58 -0.35
N ASP A 27 9.23 -1.39 0.21
CA ASP A 27 10.34 -1.99 -0.53
C ASP A 27 9.81 -2.98 -1.57
N ARG A 28 8.77 -3.75 -1.24
CA ARG A 28 8.12 -4.67 -2.18
C ARG A 28 7.49 -3.96 -3.38
N LEU A 29 6.95 -2.76 -3.18
CA LEU A 29 6.45 -1.91 -4.27
C LEU A 29 7.60 -1.38 -5.13
N ARG A 30 8.71 -0.96 -4.52
CA ARG A 30 9.91 -0.50 -5.24
C ARG A 30 10.55 -1.59 -6.08
N GLU A 31 10.60 -2.82 -5.58
CA GLU A 31 11.05 -4.00 -6.34
C GLU A 31 10.18 -4.26 -7.58
N ALA A 32 8.90 -3.87 -7.54
CA ALA A 32 7.99 -3.92 -8.69
C ALA A 32 8.15 -2.72 -9.65
N GLY A 33 9.12 -1.82 -9.41
CA GLY A 33 9.35 -0.62 -10.19
C GLY A 33 8.36 0.51 -9.91
N LEU A 34 7.63 0.46 -8.79
CA LEU A 34 6.69 1.50 -8.35
C LEU A 34 7.35 2.41 -7.32
N GLU A 35 7.01 3.69 -7.32
CA GLU A 35 7.51 4.64 -6.33
C GLU A 35 6.36 5.13 -5.44
N PRO A 36 6.07 4.45 -4.32
CA PRO A 36 4.96 4.82 -3.45
C PRO A 36 5.27 6.06 -2.62
N ASP A 37 4.22 6.84 -2.34
CA ASP A 37 4.24 7.84 -1.28
C ASP A 37 4.07 7.12 0.07
N PHE A 38 5.15 7.09 0.85
CA PHE A 38 5.23 6.39 2.13
C PHE A 38 5.29 7.40 3.26
N GLY A 39 4.24 7.48 4.07
CA GLY A 39 4.09 8.50 5.10
C GLY A 39 3.48 7.99 6.41
N PRO A 40 3.31 8.87 7.40
CA PRO A 40 2.81 8.51 8.73
C PRO A 40 1.34 8.04 8.74
N LEU A 41 0.57 8.38 7.70
CA LEU A 41 -0.84 8.00 7.57
C LEU A 41 -1.03 6.74 6.71
N GLY A 42 0.05 6.14 6.22
CA GLY A 42 0.00 4.96 5.36
C GLY A 42 0.84 5.10 4.10
N THR A 43 0.61 4.18 3.18
CA THR A 43 1.25 4.14 1.86
C THR A 43 0.22 4.40 0.79
N SER A 44 0.52 5.26 -0.17
CA SER A 44 -0.30 5.45 -1.36
C SER A 44 0.51 5.30 -2.64
N ILE A 45 -0.14 4.81 -3.70
CA ILE A 45 0.50 4.63 -5.00
C ILE A 45 -0.55 4.70 -6.11
N THR A 46 -0.19 5.35 -7.22
CA THR A 46 -1.00 5.39 -8.44
C THR A 46 -0.21 4.76 -9.58
N ALA A 47 -0.81 3.78 -10.27
CA ALA A 47 -0.16 3.10 -11.40
C ALA A 47 -1.20 2.38 -12.29
N ASP A 48 -0.76 1.90 -13.44
CA ASP A 48 -1.57 1.03 -14.29
C ASP A 48 -1.97 -0.25 -13.57
N ARG A 49 -3.22 -0.67 -13.80
CA ARG A 49 -3.82 -1.89 -13.23
C ARG A 49 -2.93 -3.12 -13.36
N GLU A 50 -2.31 -3.32 -14.52
CA GLU A 50 -1.50 -4.50 -14.83
C GLU A 50 -0.22 -4.56 -13.99
N THR A 51 0.30 -3.42 -13.57
CA THR A 51 1.46 -3.32 -12.67
C THR A 51 1.03 -3.32 -11.20
N LEU A 52 -0.03 -2.59 -10.87
CA LEU A 52 -0.40 -2.35 -9.48
C LEU A 52 -1.01 -3.58 -8.80
N LEU A 53 -1.94 -4.30 -9.46
CA LEU A 53 -2.64 -5.42 -8.81
C LEU A 53 -1.69 -6.57 -8.42
N PRO A 54 -0.75 -7.02 -9.27
CA PRO A 54 0.22 -8.03 -8.86
C PRO A 54 1.12 -7.56 -7.71
N ALA A 55 1.52 -6.29 -7.72
CA ALA A 55 2.34 -5.71 -6.66
C ALA A 55 1.58 -5.68 -5.31
N LEU A 56 0.30 -5.27 -5.31
CA LEU A 56 -0.53 -5.28 -4.11
C LEU A 56 -0.74 -6.68 -3.53
N ALA A 57 -0.95 -7.69 -4.39
CA ALA A 57 -1.08 -9.07 -3.93
C ALA A 57 0.20 -9.51 -3.19
N ALA A 58 1.37 -9.24 -3.77
CA ALA A 58 2.64 -9.57 -3.13
C ALA A 58 2.92 -8.76 -1.87
N VAL A 59 2.46 -7.50 -1.80
CA VAL A 59 2.52 -6.68 -0.58
C VAL A 59 1.73 -7.35 0.54
N VAL A 60 0.49 -7.80 0.28
CA VAL A 60 -0.35 -8.46 1.31
C VAL A 60 0.37 -9.66 1.92
N GLU A 61 0.99 -10.52 1.11
CA GLU A 61 1.79 -11.64 1.61
C GLU A 61 3.02 -11.15 2.41
N THR A 62 3.79 -10.22 1.83
CA THR A 62 5.04 -9.71 2.40
C THR A 62 4.84 -9.06 3.77
N VAL A 63 3.78 -8.27 3.95
CA VAL A 63 3.57 -7.54 5.21
C VAL A 63 3.15 -8.48 6.34
N LEU A 64 2.37 -9.51 6.03
CA LEU A 64 1.95 -10.51 7.01
C LEU A 64 3.15 -11.34 7.49
N ASP A 65 4.02 -11.75 6.57
CA ASP A 65 5.28 -12.43 6.91
C ASP A 65 6.24 -11.53 7.70
N ALA A 66 6.21 -10.22 7.44
CA ALA A 66 7.00 -9.22 8.15
C ALA A 66 6.41 -8.80 9.52
N GLY A 67 5.35 -9.48 9.98
CA GLY A 67 4.80 -9.32 11.32
C GLY A 67 3.60 -8.37 11.41
N ALA A 68 3.05 -7.89 10.30
CA ALA A 68 1.73 -7.26 10.35
C ALA A 68 0.68 -8.30 10.71
N HIS A 69 -0.20 -7.99 11.65
CA HIS A 69 -1.38 -8.82 11.94
C HIS A 69 -2.64 -8.30 11.24
N ARG A 70 -2.57 -7.11 10.62
CA ARG A 70 -3.67 -6.50 9.88
C ARG A 70 -3.12 -5.57 8.80
N ILE A 71 -3.78 -5.59 7.65
CA ILE A 71 -3.65 -4.61 6.57
C ILE A 71 -5.05 -4.07 6.25
N THR A 72 -5.17 -2.77 6.03
CA THR A 72 -6.36 -2.17 5.41
C THR A 72 -5.97 -1.64 4.04
N LEU A 73 -6.75 -1.94 3.00
CA LEU A 73 -6.42 -1.61 1.61
C LEU A 73 -7.66 -1.05 0.92
N GLN A 74 -7.51 0.12 0.34
CA GLN A 74 -8.46 0.74 -0.58
C GLN A 74 -7.84 0.78 -1.97
N VAL A 75 -8.62 0.41 -2.99
CA VAL A 75 -8.25 0.53 -4.40
C VAL A 75 -9.35 1.28 -5.14
N THR A 76 -9.00 2.37 -5.78
CA THR A 76 -9.92 3.22 -6.55
C THR A 76 -9.47 3.34 -7.99
N VAL A 77 -10.42 3.56 -8.89
CA VAL A 77 -10.14 3.88 -10.29
C VAL A 77 -9.89 5.37 -10.38
N ASP A 78 -8.75 5.78 -10.92
CA ASP A 78 -8.47 7.19 -11.08
C ASP A 78 -9.44 7.83 -12.09
N GLY A 79 -10.06 8.95 -11.70
CA GLY A 79 -11.14 9.59 -12.47
C GLY A 79 -12.51 8.91 -12.41
N ALA A 80 -12.74 7.93 -11.53
CA ALA A 80 -14.10 7.46 -11.25
C ALA A 80 -14.96 8.58 -10.65
N PRO A 81 -16.28 8.61 -10.93
CA PRO A 81 -17.18 9.55 -10.30
C PRO A 81 -17.08 9.39 -8.77
N VAL A 82 -16.91 10.51 -8.08
CA VAL A 82 -16.99 10.55 -6.61
C VAL A 82 -18.44 10.21 -6.27
N GLU A 83 -18.68 9.11 -5.57
CA GLU A 83 -20.03 8.82 -5.07
C GLU A 83 -20.36 9.85 -3.98
N GLU A 84 -21.17 10.85 -4.34
CA GLU A 84 -21.75 11.79 -3.38
C GLU A 84 -22.69 10.99 -2.46
N SER A 85 -22.30 10.83 -1.20
CA SER A 85 -23.11 10.24 -0.12
C SER A 85 -24.01 11.28 0.53
#